data_AF-A0A7X7IC60-F1
#
_entry.id   AF-A0A7X7IC60-F1
#
_cell.length_a   1.000
_cell.length_b   1.000
_cell.length_c   1.000
_cell.angle_alpha   90.00
_cell.angle_beta   90.00
_cell.angle_gamma   90.00
#
_symmetry.space_group_name_H-M   'P 1'
#
loop_
_entity.id
_entity.type
_entity.pdbx_description
1 polymer ?
#
loop_
_entity_poly.entity_id
_entity_poly.type
_entity_poly.pdbx_seq_one_letter_code
_entity_poly.pdbx_strand_id
1 'polypeptide(L)'
;EGDYGSDLLDWDLIYDSDELTVDLAQLDYLDEALQGDSDEVIHIIARDDNGVLYHKKYYPNRDIAYVVFEAEAALEEAESLSLYNDTPADLWFLYLATDEMVHEKNFGNDLLRDGIWEMKEAFTFKVSPALVEDNQVLHLYAYDYLDNEYHKEWKVSDGWTLTFNTDDLSTQ
;
A
#
# COMPACT_ATOMS: atom_id res chain seq x y z
N GLU A 1 12.92 6.09 26.58
CA GLU A 1 12.72 5.45 25.27
C GLU A 1 13.12 4.00 25.41
N GLY A 2 12.35 3.07 24.84
CA GLY A 2 12.62 1.64 24.93
C GLY A 2 13.68 1.22 23.90
N ASP A 3 14.52 0.27 24.27
CA ASP A 3 15.47 -0.39 23.37
C ASP A 3 14.70 -1.45 22.56
N TYR A 4 14.73 -1.34 21.22
CA TYR A 4 14.03 -2.25 20.30
C TYR A 4 14.91 -3.44 19.85
N GLY A 5 16.12 -3.57 20.40
CA GLY A 5 17.08 -4.61 20.01
C GLY A 5 18.00 -4.14 18.89
N SER A 6 18.58 -5.09 18.15
CA SER A 6 19.52 -4.79 17.07
C SER A 6 18.83 -4.19 15.84
N ASP A 7 19.44 -3.14 15.29
CA ASP A 7 19.09 -2.60 13.99
C ASP A 7 19.55 -3.58 12.89
N LEU A 8 18.59 -4.09 12.12
CA LEU A 8 18.83 -5.05 11.04
C LEU A 8 19.03 -4.37 9.68
N LEU A 9 18.73 -3.07 9.58
CA LEU A 9 18.87 -2.28 8.37
C LEU A 9 20.20 -1.49 8.37
N ASP A 10 20.69 -1.14 9.56
CA ASP A 10 21.84 -0.23 9.73
C ASP A 10 21.60 1.09 8.96
N TRP A 11 22.16 1.25 7.75
CA TRP A 11 21.99 2.44 6.92
C TRP A 11 21.14 2.18 5.66
N ASP A 12 20.71 0.94 5.46
CA ASP A 12 19.91 0.54 4.31
C ASP A 12 18.44 0.91 4.50
N LEU A 13 17.76 1.17 3.38
CA LEU A 13 16.32 1.41 3.32
C LEU A 13 15.71 0.37 2.38
N ILE A 14 14.64 -0.28 2.81
CA ILE A 14 13.87 -1.19 1.95
C ILE A 14 12.75 -0.37 1.31
N TYR A 15 12.78 -0.21 -0.01
CA TYR A 15 11.71 0.45 -0.75
C TYR A 15 10.55 -0.53 -1.01
N ASP A 16 9.42 0.01 -1.48
CA ASP A 16 8.27 -0.83 -1.85
C ASP A 16 8.70 -1.91 -2.87
N SER A 17 8.23 -3.14 -2.67
CA SER A 17 8.61 -4.36 -3.42
C SER A 17 10.09 -4.80 -3.37
N ASP A 18 10.96 -4.11 -2.62
CA ASP A 18 12.32 -4.57 -2.37
C ASP A 18 12.37 -5.62 -1.24
N GLU A 19 13.42 -6.43 -1.26
CA GLU A 19 13.67 -7.46 -0.25
C GLU A 19 15.06 -7.29 0.36
N LEU A 20 15.15 -7.43 1.68
CA LEU A 20 16.43 -7.56 2.39
C LEU A 20 16.55 -8.95 3.00
N THR A 21 17.66 -9.62 2.72
CA THR A 21 18.01 -10.88 3.39
C THR A 21 18.86 -10.57 4.61
N VAL A 22 18.39 -11.00 5.79
CA VAL A 22 19.11 -10.84 7.06
C VAL A 22 19.52 -12.21 7.58
N ASP A 23 20.78 -12.34 8.00
CA ASP A 23 21.29 -13.56 8.64
C ASP A 23 21.09 -13.48 10.16
N LEU A 24 19.95 -13.97 10.64
CA LEU A 24 19.60 -13.93 12.07
C LEU A 24 20.59 -14.73 12.95
N ALA A 25 21.35 -15.66 12.37
CA ALA A 25 22.34 -16.44 13.11
C ALA A 25 23.58 -15.61 13.52
N GLN A 26 23.72 -14.38 13.03
CA GLN A 26 24.77 -13.44 13.47
C GLN A 26 24.37 -12.70 14.75
N LEU A 27 23.15 -12.89 15.25
CA LEU A 27 22.62 -12.26 16.43
C LEU A 27 22.63 -13.27 17.58
N ASP A 28 23.75 -13.37 18.31
CA ASP A 28 23.97 -14.36 19.37
C ASP A 28 22.82 -14.49 20.39
N TYR A 29 22.07 -13.40 20.62
CA TYR A 29 20.93 -13.40 21.55
C TYR A 29 19.67 -14.11 21.01
N LEU A 30 19.64 -14.48 19.73
CA LEU A 30 18.58 -15.26 19.09
C LEU A 30 18.90 -16.76 19.01
N ASP A 31 20.07 -17.19 19.47
CA ASP A 31 20.52 -18.59 19.37
C ASP A 31 19.50 -19.58 19.93
N GLU A 32 18.85 -19.26 21.05
CA GLU A 32 17.82 -20.10 21.67
C GLU A 32 16.52 -20.14 20.83
N ALA A 33 16.13 -19.01 20.25
CA ALA A 33 14.93 -18.91 19.40
C ALA A 33 15.08 -19.61 18.05
N LEU A 34 16.30 -19.66 17.51
CA LEU A 34 16.60 -20.28 16.21
C LEU A 34 16.82 -21.80 16.30
N GLN A 35 16.78 -22.40 17.49
CA GLN A 35 16.80 -23.86 17.63
C GLN A 35 15.51 -24.45 17.04
N GLY A 36 15.63 -25.48 16.20
CA GLY A 36 14.52 -26.01 15.41
C GLY A 36 13.34 -26.58 16.20
N ASP A 37 13.47 -26.77 17.50
CA ASP A 37 12.41 -27.19 18.43
C ASP A 37 11.97 -26.09 19.42
N SER A 38 12.53 -24.89 19.32
CA SER A 38 12.20 -23.75 20.19
C SER A 38 10.84 -23.15 19.83
N ASP A 39 10.00 -22.90 20.84
CA ASP A 39 8.71 -22.20 20.71
C ASP A 39 8.84 -20.67 20.95
N GLU A 40 10.06 -20.15 21.01
CA GLU A 40 10.30 -18.73 21.20
C GLU A 40 9.88 -17.92 19.97
N VAL A 41 9.50 -16.66 20.24
CA VAL A 41 8.97 -15.74 19.24
C VAL A 41 9.97 -14.63 19.01
N ILE A 42 10.35 -14.43 17.75
CA ILE A 42 11.13 -13.29 17.33
C ILE A 42 10.16 -12.15 16.99
N HIS A 43 10.35 -11.00 17.63
CA HIS A 43 9.56 -9.80 17.34
C HIS A 43 10.34 -8.92 16.38
N ILE A 44 9.83 -8.73 15.17
CA ILE A 44 10.45 -7.88 14.16
C ILE A 44 9.64 -6.59 14.07
N ILE A 45 10.33 -5.46 14.22
CA ILE A 45 9.75 -4.13 14.20
C ILE A 45 10.37 -3.37 13.03
N ALA A 46 9.54 -2.77 12.19
CA ALA A 46 9.97 -1.85 11.14
C ALA A 46 9.41 -0.46 11.41
N ARG A 47 10.12 0.58 10.97
CA ARG A 47 9.69 1.97 11.08
C ARG A 47 9.84 2.64 9.72
N ASP A 48 8.78 3.29 9.25
CA ASP A 48 8.87 4.09 8.02
C ASP A 48 9.41 5.52 8.29
N ASP A 49 9.61 6.27 7.21
CA ASP A 49 10.07 7.66 7.22
C ASP A 49 9.07 8.62 7.91
N ASN A 50 7.78 8.28 7.90
CA ASN A 50 6.71 8.99 8.61
C ASN A 50 6.65 8.65 10.11
N GLY A 51 7.43 7.66 10.56
CA GLY A 51 7.50 7.20 11.93
C GLY A 51 6.41 6.21 12.36
N VAL A 52 5.67 5.64 11.42
CA VAL A 52 4.76 4.51 11.64
C VAL A 52 5.59 3.28 12.00
N LEU A 53 5.14 2.56 13.03
CA LEU A 53 5.76 1.32 13.48
C LEU A 53 4.94 0.13 13.00
N TYR A 54 5.61 -0.80 12.35
CA TYR A 54 5.06 -2.10 11.98
C TYR A 54 5.64 -3.16 12.93
N HIS A 55 4.81 -4.09 13.37
CA HIS A 55 5.24 -5.18 14.25
C HIS A 55 4.75 -6.52 13.72
N LYS A 56 5.67 -7.47 13.58
CA LYS A 56 5.36 -8.85 13.19
C LYS A 56 6.02 -9.82 14.15
N LYS A 57 5.31 -10.92 14.44
CA LYS A 57 5.84 -12.06 15.18
C LYS A 57 6.30 -13.10 14.18
N TYR A 58 7.52 -13.60 14.36
CA TYR A 58 8.10 -14.67 13.57
C TYR A 58 8.41 -15.86 14.48
N TYR A 59 7.95 -17.04 14.10
CA TYR A 59 8.13 -18.30 14.82
C TYR A 59 9.10 -19.19 14.01
N PRO A 60 10.39 -19.24 14.34
CA PRO A 60 11.40 -19.92 13.51
C PRO A 60 11.11 -21.40 13.25
N ASN A 61 10.45 -22.08 14.19
CA ASN A 61 10.10 -23.50 14.07
C ASN A 61 8.83 -23.79 13.27
N ARG A 62 8.05 -22.77 12.89
CA ARG A 62 6.72 -22.90 12.25
C ARG A 62 6.60 -22.11 10.96
N ASP A 63 7.19 -20.93 10.90
CA ASP A 63 7.04 -19.99 9.81
C ASP A 63 8.10 -20.20 8.74
N ILE A 64 7.75 -19.92 7.49
CA ILE A 64 8.74 -19.77 6.41
C ILE A 64 9.66 -18.58 6.73
N ALA A 65 10.94 -18.66 6.37
CA ALA A 65 11.93 -17.59 6.60
C ALA A 65 11.73 -16.40 5.63
N TYR A 66 10.55 -15.78 5.71
CA TYR A 66 10.13 -14.66 4.88
C TYR A 66 9.09 -13.85 5.65
N VAL A 67 9.35 -12.56 5.85
CA VAL A 67 8.48 -11.67 6.63
C VAL A 67 8.13 -10.46 5.79
N VAL A 68 6.84 -10.34 5.45
CA VAL A 68 6.30 -9.18 4.76
C VAL A 68 5.72 -8.21 5.78
N PHE A 69 6.16 -6.96 5.76
CA PHE A 69 5.48 -5.88 6.47
C PHE A 69 4.45 -5.28 5.54
N GLU A 70 3.23 -5.81 5.63
CA GLU A 70 2.10 -5.21 4.95
C GLU A 70 1.52 -4.13 5.85
N ALA A 71 0.97 -3.07 5.26
CA ALA A 71 0.18 -2.06 5.97
C ALA A 71 -1.13 -2.63 6.59
N GLU A 72 -1.27 -3.95 6.68
CA GLU A 72 -2.46 -4.68 7.10
C GLU A 72 -2.96 -4.30 8.49
N ALA A 73 -2.07 -3.98 9.44
CA ALA A 73 -2.51 -3.56 10.78
C ALA A 73 -3.24 -2.19 10.77
N ALA A 74 -3.03 -1.34 9.76
CA ALA A 74 -3.76 -0.09 9.58
C ALA A 74 -4.95 -0.24 8.61
N LEU A 75 -4.99 -1.30 7.81
CA LEU A 75 -6.02 -1.51 6.78
C LEU A 75 -7.19 -2.38 7.24
N GLU A 76 -7.14 -3.07 8.38
CA GLU A 76 -8.29 -3.84 8.89
C GLU A 76 -9.54 -2.96 9.14
N GLU A 77 -9.33 -1.71 9.60
CA GLU A 77 -10.39 -0.71 9.83
C GLU A 77 -10.52 0.32 8.68
N ALA A 78 -9.74 0.18 7.61
CA ALA A 78 -9.76 1.12 6.50
C ALA A 78 -11.05 0.99 5.68
N GLU A 79 -11.68 2.13 5.41
CA GLU A 79 -12.86 2.20 4.57
C GLU A 79 -12.52 1.86 3.10
N SER A 80 -13.47 1.23 2.42
CA SER A 80 -13.31 0.77 1.04
C SER A 80 -13.97 1.75 0.07
N LEU A 81 -13.21 2.22 -0.91
CA LEU A 81 -13.73 3.04 -2.00
C LEU A 81 -14.13 2.13 -3.15
N SER A 82 -15.39 2.20 -3.56
CA SER A 82 -15.91 1.51 -4.74
C SER A 82 -16.01 2.48 -5.91
N LEU A 83 -15.42 2.09 -7.04
CA LEU A 83 -15.49 2.83 -8.29
C LEU A 83 -16.29 2.02 -9.30
N TYR A 84 -17.14 2.66 -10.10
CA TYR A 84 -17.87 2.03 -11.21
C TYR A 84 -17.46 2.62 -12.56
N ASN A 85 -17.12 1.75 -13.53
CA ASN A 85 -16.68 2.16 -14.86
C ASN A 85 -17.90 2.32 -15.77
N ASP A 86 -18.44 3.53 -15.87
CA ASP A 86 -19.48 3.89 -16.84
C ASP A 86 -18.91 4.55 -18.11
N THR A 87 -17.58 4.58 -18.26
CA THR A 87 -16.90 5.09 -19.45
C THR A 87 -17.16 4.19 -20.68
N PRO A 88 -16.87 4.65 -21.92
CA PRO A 88 -17.08 3.86 -23.12
C PRO A 88 -15.90 2.92 -23.44
N ALA A 89 -14.95 2.73 -22.50
CA ALA A 89 -13.75 1.92 -22.70
C ALA A 89 -13.38 1.13 -21.42
N ASP A 90 -12.60 0.06 -21.62
CA ASP A 90 -11.95 -0.62 -20.51
C ASP A 90 -10.74 0.22 -20.04
N LEU A 91 -10.56 0.32 -18.73
CA LEU A 91 -9.50 1.12 -18.11
C LEU A 91 -8.34 0.20 -17.72
N TRP A 92 -7.13 0.58 -18.14
CA TRP A 92 -5.91 -0.22 -18.05
C TRP A 92 -5.01 0.22 -16.91
N PHE A 93 -5.12 1.47 -16.48
CA PHE A 93 -4.38 2.00 -15.33
C PHE A 93 -5.31 2.84 -14.47
N LEU A 94 -5.10 2.79 -13.15
CA LEU A 94 -5.80 3.61 -12.17
C LEU A 94 -4.82 4.09 -11.09
N TYR A 95 -4.77 5.40 -10.87
CA TYR A 95 -3.93 6.02 -9.86
C TYR A 95 -4.78 6.85 -8.90
N LEU A 96 -4.37 6.86 -7.63
CA LEU A 96 -4.88 7.76 -6.59
C LEU A 96 -3.74 8.65 -6.13
N ALA A 97 -3.90 9.96 -6.25
CA ALA A 97 -2.87 10.94 -5.95
C ALA A 97 -3.39 12.04 -5.02
N THR A 98 -2.52 12.55 -4.16
CA THR A 98 -2.73 13.80 -3.42
C THR A 98 -2.36 15.01 -4.29
N ASP A 99 -2.72 16.23 -3.87
CA ASP A 99 -2.29 17.47 -4.53
C ASP A 99 -0.76 17.56 -4.70
N GLU A 100 0.00 17.09 -3.70
CA GLU A 100 1.47 17.07 -3.73
C GLU A 100 2.00 16.10 -4.79
N MET A 101 1.46 14.88 -4.84
CA MET A 101 1.80 13.88 -5.87
C MET A 101 1.49 14.38 -7.28
N VAL A 102 0.39 15.12 -7.43
CA VAL A 102 0.02 15.78 -8.70
C VAL A 102 1.05 16.84 -9.08
N HIS A 103 1.47 17.68 -8.12
CA HIS A 103 2.49 18.71 -8.32
C HIS A 103 3.84 18.13 -8.74
N GLU A 104 4.25 17.03 -8.11
CA GLU A 104 5.53 16.35 -8.35
C GLU A 104 5.51 15.44 -9.58
N LYS A 105 4.31 15.20 -10.16
CA LYS A 105 4.09 14.26 -11.27
C LYS A 105 4.54 12.83 -10.93
N ASN A 106 4.30 12.43 -9.69
CA ASN A 106 4.61 11.09 -9.19
C ASN A 106 3.35 10.50 -8.56
N PHE A 107 2.55 9.80 -9.36
CA PHE A 107 1.24 9.29 -8.94
C PHE A 107 1.31 7.96 -8.18
N GLY A 108 2.52 7.44 -7.94
CA GLY A 108 2.73 6.14 -7.33
C GLY A 108 2.39 4.99 -8.27
N ASN A 109 1.97 3.87 -7.68
CA ASN A 109 1.74 2.63 -8.40
C ASN A 109 0.31 2.53 -8.94
N ASP A 110 0.17 1.80 -10.05
CA ASP A 110 -1.14 1.45 -10.59
C ASP A 110 -1.90 0.54 -9.62
N LEU A 111 -3.12 0.96 -9.27
CA LEU A 111 -4.01 0.24 -8.37
C LEU A 111 -4.62 -1.01 -9.02
N LEU A 112 -4.69 -1.08 -10.36
CA LEU A 112 -5.17 -2.28 -11.06
C LEU A 112 -4.12 -3.39 -11.12
N ARG A 113 -2.84 -3.05 -10.96
CA ARG A 113 -1.68 -3.96 -11.06
C ARG A 113 -1.61 -4.61 -12.44
N ASP A 114 -1.94 -5.89 -12.54
CA ASP A 114 -2.01 -6.65 -13.80
C ASP A 114 -3.45 -6.77 -14.34
N GLY A 115 -4.41 -6.16 -13.65
CA GLY A 115 -5.84 -6.20 -13.98
C GLY A 115 -6.25 -5.18 -15.03
N ILE A 116 -7.39 -5.42 -15.67
CA ILE A 116 -8.07 -4.45 -16.52
C ILE A 116 -9.44 -4.21 -15.88
N TRP A 117 -9.81 -2.95 -15.73
CA TRP A 117 -11.11 -2.57 -15.20
C TRP A 117 -12.13 -2.41 -16.33
N GLU A 118 -12.89 -3.48 -16.57
CA GLU A 118 -13.81 -3.58 -17.70
C GLU A 118 -14.99 -2.60 -17.60
N MET A 119 -15.55 -2.24 -18.76
CA MET A 119 -16.77 -1.44 -18.84
C MET A 119 -17.91 -2.06 -18.04
N LYS A 120 -18.65 -1.21 -17.34
CA LYS A 120 -19.81 -1.56 -16.50
C LYS A 120 -19.46 -2.48 -15.32
N GLU A 121 -18.21 -2.53 -14.92
CA GLU A 121 -17.76 -3.24 -13.72
C GLU A 121 -17.42 -2.29 -12.57
N ALA A 122 -17.47 -2.83 -11.36
CA ALA A 122 -17.03 -2.15 -10.16
C ALA A 122 -15.63 -2.64 -9.75
N PHE A 123 -14.74 -1.70 -9.44
CA PHE A 123 -13.46 -1.96 -8.79
C PHE A 123 -13.52 -1.43 -7.35
N THR A 124 -12.91 -2.13 -6.39
CA THR A 124 -12.93 -1.71 -4.99
C THR A 124 -11.58 -1.95 -4.35
N PHE A 125 -11.10 -0.97 -3.60
CA PHE A 125 -9.85 -1.04 -2.86
C PHE A 125 -9.97 -0.27 -1.53
N LYS A 126 -9.08 -0.58 -0.58
CA LYS A 126 -9.04 0.10 0.71
C LYS A 126 -8.23 1.39 0.61
N VAL A 127 -8.72 2.46 1.24
CA VAL A 127 -8.02 3.76 1.28
C VAL A 127 -7.35 3.92 2.63
N SER A 128 -6.10 4.38 2.64
CA SER A 128 -5.36 4.65 3.88
C SER A 128 -6.11 5.64 4.79
N PRO A 129 -6.30 5.35 6.08
CA PRO A 129 -6.94 6.26 7.03
C PRO A 129 -6.28 7.65 7.09
N ALA A 130 -4.97 7.73 6.90
CA ALA A 130 -4.24 9.00 6.90
C ALA A 130 -4.74 9.96 5.79
N LEU A 131 -5.06 9.44 4.60
CA LEU A 131 -5.61 10.24 3.52
C LEU A 131 -7.02 10.76 3.83
N VAL A 132 -7.76 10.01 4.65
CA VAL A 132 -9.15 10.30 5.03
C VAL A 132 -9.20 11.34 6.15
N GLU A 133 -8.36 11.21 7.18
CA GLU A 133 -8.32 12.11 8.34
C GLU A 133 -7.91 13.54 7.96
N ASP A 134 -7.04 13.69 6.97
CA ASP A 134 -6.59 15.00 6.49
C ASP A 134 -7.67 15.76 5.71
N ASN A 135 -8.77 15.09 5.33
CA ASN A 135 -9.89 15.66 4.58
C ASN A 135 -9.45 16.45 3.33
N GLN A 136 -8.35 15.98 2.72
CA GLN A 136 -7.78 16.54 1.51
C GLN A 136 -8.61 16.16 0.28
N VAL A 137 -8.42 16.90 -0.82
CA VAL A 137 -8.94 16.48 -2.13
C VAL A 137 -7.97 15.47 -2.71
N LEU A 138 -8.50 14.32 -3.11
CA LEU A 138 -7.74 13.27 -3.78
C LEU A 138 -8.08 13.25 -5.26
N HIS A 139 -7.12 12.85 -6.07
CA HIS A 139 -7.22 12.84 -7.52
C HIS A 139 -7.14 11.39 -8.02
N LEU A 140 -8.20 10.93 -8.68
CA LEU A 140 -8.24 9.65 -9.36
C LEU A 140 -7.98 9.87 -10.85
N TYR A 141 -6.93 9.23 -11.37
CA TYR A 141 -6.58 9.24 -12.78
C TYR A 141 -6.72 7.83 -13.34
N ALA A 142 -7.56 7.65 -14.35
CA ALA A 142 -7.71 6.38 -15.05
C ALA A 142 -7.35 6.55 -16.53
N TYR A 143 -6.73 5.53 -17.11
CA TYR A 143 -6.30 5.57 -18.51
C TYR A 143 -6.85 4.37 -19.27
N ASP A 144 -7.34 4.60 -20.48
CA ASP A 144 -7.69 3.52 -21.42
C ASP A 144 -6.48 3.08 -22.27
N TYR A 145 -6.69 2.08 -23.13
CA TYR A 145 -5.65 1.52 -23.99
C TYR A 145 -5.09 2.49 -25.05
N LEU A 146 -5.72 3.65 -25.25
CA LEU A 146 -5.29 4.71 -26.17
C LEU A 146 -4.65 5.88 -25.44
N ASP A 147 -4.33 5.72 -24.15
CA ASP A 147 -3.83 6.76 -23.26
C ASP A 147 -4.81 7.94 -23.09
N ASN A 148 -6.11 7.74 -23.31
CA ASN A 148 -7.09 8.75 -22.92
C ASN A 148 -7.21 8.76 -21.39
N GLU A 149 -6.99 9.93 -20.81
CA GLU A 149 -7.07 10.15 -19.37
C GLU A 149 -8.49 10.52 -18.95
N TYR A 150 -8.97 9.87 -17.91
CA TYR A 150 -10.16 10.26 -17.16
C TYR A 150 -9.71 10.73 -15.78
N HIS A 151 -10.08 11.96 -15.39
CA HIS A 151 -9.72 12.56 -14.11
C HIS A 151 -10.96 12.86 -13.29
N LYS A 152 -10.93 12.46 -12.01
CA LYS A 152 -11.94 12.81 -11.03
C LYS A 152 -11.30 13.28 -9.73
N GLU A 153 -11.77 14.42 -9.22
CA GLU A 153 -11.51 14.83 -7.84
C GLU A 153 -12.49 14.15 -6.88
N TRP A 154 -11.98 13.69 -5.75
CA TRP A 154 -12.75 13.03 -4.72
C TRP A 154 -12.45 13.66 -3.35
N LYS A 155 -13.50 14.09 -2.67
CA LYS A 155 -13.47 14.36 -1.23
C LYS A 155 -14.18 13.22 -0.52
N VAL A 156 -13.66 12.79 0.61
CA VAL A 156 -14.30 11.76 1.45
C VAL A 156 -15.76 12.11 1.74
N SER A 157 -16.07 13.39 1.94
CA SER A 157 -17.43 13.89 2.16
C SER A 157 -18.41 13.62 1.02
N ASP A 158 -17.91 13.37 -0.20
CA ASP A 158 -18.71 13.08 -1.39
C ASP A 158 -19.20 11.61 -1.42
N GLY A 159 -18.68 10.79 -0.51
CA GLY A 159 -19.05 9.40 -0.31
C GLY A 159 -18.02 8.40 -0.85
N TRP A 160 -18.25 7.13 -0.54
CA TRP A 160 -17.35 6.01 -0.82
C TRP A 160 -17.72 5.19 -2.06
N THR A 161 -18.57 5.77 -2.91
CA THR A 161 -18.96 5.16 -4.18
C THR A 161 -18.95 6.21 -5.26
N LEU A 162 -18.10 6.03 -6.26
CA LEU A 162 -17.93 6.96 -7.38
C LEU A 162 -18.17 6.26 -8.70
N THR A 163 -18.51 7.05 -9.72
CA THR A 163 -18.70 6.55 -11.08
C THR A 163 -17.84 7.36 -12.04
N PHE A 164 -16.95 6.68 -12.75
CA PHE A 164 -16.22 7.22 -13.89
C PHE A 164 -17.11 7.19 -15.13
N ASN A 165 -17.20 8.30 -15.84
CA ASN A 165 -17.99 8.40 -17.07
C ASN A 165 -17.32 9.37 -18.08
N THR A 166 -18.00 9.65 -19.20
CA THR A 166 -17.45 10.50 -20.26
C THR A 166 -17.18 11.95 -19.85
N ASP A 167 -17.86 12.46 -18.82
CA ASP A 167 -17.64 13.82 -18.32
C ASP A 167 -16.30 13.95 -17.58
N ASP A 168 -15.71 12.82 -17.17
CA ASP A 168 -14.41 12.75 -16.51
C ASP A 168 -13.26 12.73 -17.52
N LEU A 169 -13.53 12.63 -18.83
CA LEU A 169 -12.50 12.63 -19.85
C LEU A 169 -11.75 13.97 -19.86
N SER A 170 -10.45 13.93 -19.56
CA SER A 170 -9.58 15.09 -19.59
C SER A 170 -9.49 15.64 -21.02
N THR A 171 -9.79 16.93 -21.20
CA THR A 171 -9.50 17.62 -22.45
C THR A 171 -8.00 17.84 -22.58
N GLN A 172 -7.37 17.18 -23.56
CA GLN A 172 -5.97 17.44 -23.95
C GLN A 172 -5.76 18.88 -24.43
#